data_AF-A0A2T6KF97-F1
#
_entry.id   AF-A0A2T6KF97-F1
#
_cell.length_a   1.000
_cell.length_b   1.000
_cell.length_c   1.000
_cell.angle_alpha   90.00
_cell.angle_beta   90.00
_cell.angle_gamma   90.00
#
_symmetry.space_group_name_H-M   'P 1'
#
loop_
_entity.id
_entity.type
_entity.pdbx_description
1 polymer ?
#
loop_
_entity_poly.entity_id
_entity_poly.type
_entity_poly.pdbx_seq_one_letter_code
_entity_poly.pdbx_strand_id
1 'polypeptide(L)'
;MNEIIYMKAGYEPWWMFSGWEEYIIEKEVFTSDKEASDYLESLLSEFRNTYPNEEKQKGACWAFWTEDEQEFCEACDDDLQTFHGVIWLKNGKPNQI
;
A
#
# COMPACT_ATOMS: atom_id res chain seq x y z
N MET A 1 -16.25 0.05 -9.67
CA MET A 1 -15.94 0.12 -8.22
C MET A 1 -14.45 0.37 -8.09
N ASN A 2 -14.08 1.41 -7.38
CA ASN A 2 -12.69 1.73 -7.08
C ASN A 2 -12.45 1.50 -5.60
N GLU A 3 -11.33 0.89 -5.25
CA GLU A 3 -10.93 0.63 -3.88
C GLU A 3 -9.54 1.24 -3.68
N ILE A 4 -9.41 2.12 -2.69
CA ILE A 4 -8.12 2.62 -2.22
C ILE A 4 -7.84 1.92 -0.90
N ILE A 5 -6.74 1.18 -0.86
CA ILE A 5 -6.37 0.30 0.24
C ILE A 5 -5.07 0.80 0.84
N TYR A 6 -5.02 0.83 2.16
CA TYR A 6 -3.78 0.94 2.93
C TYR A 6 -3.54 -0.37 3.67
N MET A 7 -2.33 -0.93 3.50
CA MET A 7 -1.88 -2.15 4.15
C MET A 7 -0.50 -1.96 4.78
N LYS A 8 -0.17 -2.78 5.78
CA LYS A 8 1.14 -2.79 6.43
C LYS A 8 1.69 -4.21 6.47
N ALA A 9 2.83 -4.45 5.86
CA ALA A 9 3.42 -5.79 5.77
C ALA A 9 4.95 -5.75 5.66
N GLY A 10 5.61 -6.86 5.99
CA GLY A 10 7.04 -7.09 5.77
C GLY A 10 7.47 -7.28 4.31
N TYR A 11 6.66 -6.85 3.33
CA TYR A 11 6.92 -6.93 1.90
C TYR A 11 6.16 -5.85 1.13
N GLU A 12 6.62 -5.54 -0.09
CA GLU A 12 6.05 -4.46 -0.89
C GLU A 12 4.65 -4.79 -1.44
N PRO A 13 3.73 -3.80 -1.52
CA PRO A 13 2.31 -4.03 -1.81
C PRO A 13 2.04 -4.57 -3.22
N TRP A 14 2.97 -4.44 -4.16
CA TRP A 14 2.79 -4.99 -5.51
C TRP A 14 2.94 -6.51 -5.56
N TRP A 15 3.49 -7.15 -4.53
CA TRP A 15 3.59 -8.61 -4.51
C TRP A 15 2.22 -9.27 -4.38
N MET A 16 1.31 -8.69 -3.59
CA MET A 16 -0.06 -9.18 -3.37
C MET A 16 -0.10 -10.70 -3.23
N PHE A 17 0.74 -11.25 -2.35
CA PHE A 17 0.81 -12.69 -2.10
C PHE A 17 -0.54 -13.24 -1.60
N SER A 18 -0.72 -14.56 -1.66
CA SER A 18 -1.94 -15.17 -1.12
C SER A 18 -2.14 -14.78 0.35
N GLY A 19 -3.31 -14.23 0.69
CA GLY A 19 -3.62 -13.75 2.04
C GLY A 19 -3.14 -12.32 2.35
N TRP A 20 -2.66 -11.57 1.35
CA TRP A 20 -2.26 -10.17 1.55
C TRP A 20 -3.39 -9.30 2.12
N GLU A 21 -4.66 -9.68 1.91
CA GLU A 21 -5.82 -8.99 2.45
C GLU A 21 -5.85 -8.96 3.98
N GLU A 22 -5.16 -9.90 4.65
CA GLU A 22 -5.05 -9.94 6.12
C GLU A 22 -4.22 -8.78 6.69
N TYR A 23 -3.40 -8.13 5.85
CA TYR A 23 -2.54 -7.00 6.19
C TYR A 23 -3.21 -5.65 5.92
N ILE A 24 -4.46 -5.63 5.44
CA ILE A 24 -5.22 -4.41 5.18
C ILE A 24 -5.53 -3.72 6.51
N ILE A 25 -5.11 -2.47 6.63
CA ILE A 25 -5.42 -1.60 7.76
C ILE A 25 -6.68 -0.79 7.45
N GLU A 26 -6.76 -0.23 6.25
CA GLU A 26 -7.90 0.58 5.80
C GLU A 26 -8.28 0.27 4.35
N LYS A 27 -9.57 0.38 4.05
CA LYS A 27 -10.11 0.25 2.69
C LYS A 27 -11.27 1.19 2.47
N GLU A 28 -11.10 2.11 1.53
CA GLU A 28 -12.15 3.02 1.09
C GLU A 28 -12.66 2.64 -0.31
N VAL A 29 -13.98 2.68 -0.49
CA VAL A 29 -14.64 2.25 -1.72
C VAL A 29 -15.39 3.40 -2.36
N PHE A 30 -15.10 3.65 -3.64
CA PHE A 30 -15.65 4.75 -4.42
C PHE A 30 -16.37 4.25 -5.66
N THR A 31 -17.41 4.98 -6.06
CA THR A 31 -18.13 4.70 -7.31
C THR A 31 -17.57 5.51 -8.49
N SER A 32 -16.93 6.65 -8.21
CA SER A 32 -16.31 7.54 -9.18
C SER A 32 -14.78 7.38 -9.19
N ASP A 33 -14.19 7.34 -10.38
CA ASP A 33 -12.72 7.38 -10.54
C ASP A 33 -12.16 8.70 -10.01
N LYS A 34 -12.91 9.80 -10.13
CA LYS A 34 -12.49 11.11 -9.64
C LYS A 34 -12.40 11.14 -8.12
N GLU A 35 -13.42 10.63 -7.42
CA GLU A 35 -13.42 10.59 -5.95
C GLU A 35 -12.29 9.71 -5.42
N ALA A 36 -12.08 8.54 -6.03
CA ALA A 36 -10.97 7.66 -5.70
C ALA A 36 -9.60 8.33 -5.91
N SER A 37 -9.44 9.04 -7.03
CA SER A 37 -8.20 9.75 -7.34
C SER A 37 -7.95 10.92 -6.38
N ASP A 38 -8.98 11.71 -6.07
CA ASP A 38 -8.85 12.84 -5.15
C ASP A 38 -8.48 12.35 -3.73
N TYR A 39 -9.08 11.24 -3.28
CA TYR A 39 -8.73 10.60 -2.01
C TYR A 39 -7.30 10.04 -2.03
N LEU A 40 -6.94 9.32 -3.09
CA LEU A 40 -5.61 8.73 -3.25
C LEU A 40 -4.51 9.80 -3.20
N GLU A 41 -4.65 10.90 -3.93
CA GLU A 41 -3.65 11.98 -3.93
C GLU A 41 -3.48 12.61 -2.53
N SER A 42 -4.57 12.77 -1.79
CA SER A 42 -4.51 13.24 -0.39
C SER A 42 -3.73 12.26 0.49
N LEU A 43 -4.04 10.97 0.40
CA LEU A 43 -3.39 9.91 1.18
C LEU A 43 -1.89 9.79 0.83
N LEU A 44 -1.55 9.80 -0.46
CA LEU A 44 -0.16 9.76 -0.91
C LEU A 44 0.61 11.00 -0.42
N SER A 45 -0.01 12.20 -0.42
CA SER A 45 0.62 13.40 0.11
C SER A 45 0.88 13.30 1.62
N GLU A 46 -0.01 12.69 2.39
CA GLU A 46 0.18 12.47 3.82
C GLU A 46 1.35 11.50 4.06
N PHE A 47 1.41 10.40 3.31
CA PHE A 47 2.45 9.39 3.46
C PHE A 47 3.82 9.95 3.04
N ARG A 48 3.90 10.73 1.97
CA ARG A 48 5.14 11.42 1.56
C ARG A 48 5.67 12.42 2.59
N ASN A 49 4.79 13.00 3.41
CA ASN A 49 5.19 13.88 4.50
C ASN A 49 5.66 13.11 5.75
N THR A 50 5.27 11.84 5.87
CA THR A 50 5.52 10.99 7.03
C THR A 50 6.73 10.09 6.85
N TYR A 51 6.89 9.54 5.64
CA TYR A 51 7.90 8.53 5.32
C TYR A 51 8.97 9.11 4.39
N PRO A 52 10.27 8.93 4.69
CA PRO A 52 11.35 9.46 3.87
C PRO A 52 11.53 8.72 2.54
N ASN A 53 11.12 7.46 2.47
CA ASN A 53 11.28 6.61 1.29
C ASN A 53 9.93 6.27 0.65
N GLU A 54 9.91 6.26 -0.68
CA GLU A 54 8.75 5.89 -1.51
C GLU A 54 9.23 5.09 -2.72
N GLU A 55 8.49 4.03 -3.08
CA GLU A 55 8.61 3.38 -4.37
C GLU A 55 7.23 3.09 -4.96
N LYS A 56 7.06 3.40 -6.26
CA LYS A 56 5.83 3.11 -7.00
C LYS A 56 6.08 2.02 -8.03
N GLN A 57 5.26 0.97 -8.01
CA GLN A 57 5.30 -0.06 -9.04
C GLN A 57 3.90 -0.44 -9.55
N LYS A 58 3.87 -1.14 -10.70
CA LYS A 58 2.65 -1.66 -11.35
C LYS A 58 1.55 -0.62 -11.61
N GLY A 59 1.91 0.67 -11.68
CA GLY A 59 1.00 1.80 -11.95
C GLY A 59 0.05 2.16 -10.80
N ALA A 60 -0.25 1.21 -9.91
CA ALA A 60 -1.32 1.29 -8.92
C ALA A 60 -0.90 0.94 -7.48
N CYS A 61 0.39 0.70 -7.23
CA CYS A 61 0.91 0.30 -5.92
C CYS A 61 2.03 1.28 -5.50
N TRP A 62 1.98 1.74 -4.26
CA TRP A 62 2.99 2.60 -3.64
C TRP A 62 3.44 2.00 -2.32
N ALA A 63 4.73 1.84 -2.14
CA ALA A 63 5.36 1.45 -0.88
C ALA A 63 5.99 2.68 -0.24
N PHE A 64 5.78 2.85 1.06
CA PHE A 64 6.42 3.87 1.87
C PHE A 64 7.11 3.20 3.06
N TRP A 65 8.27 3.70 3.47
CA TRP A 65 8.97 3.16 4.64
C TRP A 65 9.97 4.14 5.24
N THR A 66 10.38 3.82 6.47
CA THR A 66 11.54 4.38 7.17
C THR A 66 12.49 3.23 7.52
N GLU A 67 13.80 3.49 7.51
CA GLU A 67 14.82 2.50 7.90
C GLU A 67 14.69 2.08 9.38
N ASP A 68 14.03 2.89 10.20
CA ASP A 68 13.85 2.62 11.64
C ASP A 68 12.67 1.68 11.93
N GLU A 69 11.84 1.36 10.94
CA GLU A 69 10.64 0.56 11.12
C GLU A 69 10.80 -0.85 10.55
N GLN A 70 11.23 -1.77 11.41
CA GLN A 70 11.46 -3.17 11.07
C GLN A 70 10.77 -4.09 12.07
N GLU A 71 10.40 -5.29 11.62
CA GLU A 71 9.82 -6.34 12.45
C GLU A 71 10.65 -7.63 12.35
N PHE A 72 10.93 -8.25 13.50
CA PHE A 72 11.64 -9.53 13.50
C PHE A 72 10.71 -10.64 13.01
N CYS A 73 11.11 -11.31 11.92
CA CYS A 73 10.38 -12.45 11.38
C CYS A 73 10.99 -13.75 11.87
N GLU A 74 10.32 -14.43 12.81
CA GLU A 74 10.78 -15.71 13.36
C GLU A 74 10.95 -16.81 12.29
N ALA A 75 10.17 -16.76 11.21
CA ALA A 75 10.25 -17.75 10.13
C ALA A 75 11.50 -17.56 9.26
N CYS A 76 11.99 -16.33 9.16
CA CYS A 76 13.17 -15.98 8.37
C CYS A 76 14.44 -15.86 9.22
N ASP A 77 14.30 -15.73 10.55
CA ASP A 77 15.38 -15.40 11.49
C ASP A 77 16.11 -14.10 11.10
N ASP A 78 15.35 -13.10 10.68
CA ASP A 78 15.86 -11.82 10.17
C ASP A 78 14.87 -10.67 10.43
N ASP A 79 15.40 -9.44 10.44
CA ASP A 79 14.61 -8.22 10.57
C ASP A 79 14.04 -7.82 9.20
N LEU A 80 12.72 -7.88 9.06
CA LEU A 80 12.03 -7.46 7.84
C LEU A 80 11.70 -5.98 7.88
N GLN A 81 11.98 -5.29 6.77
CA GLN A 81 11.50 -3.94 6.55
C GLN A 81 9.97 -3.94 6.58
N THR A 82 9.39 -3.05 7.37
CA THR A 82 7.95 -2.83 7.35
C THR A 82 7.60 -1.80 6.27
N PHE A 83 6.68 -2.17 5.38
CA PHE A 83 6.18 -1.30 4.32
C PHE A 83 4.77 -0.83 4.60
N HIS A 84 4.56 0.46 4.40
CA HIS A 84 3.27 1.12 4.35
C HIS A 84 2.80 1.17 2.90
N GLY A 85 1.93 0.23 2.52
CA GLY A 85 1.48 0.03 1.16
C GLY A 85 0.16 0.70 0.85
N VAL A 86 0.11 1.53 -0.20
CA VAL A 86 -1.14 2.07 -0.76
C VAL A 86 -1.42 1.39 -2.11
N ILE A 87 -2.65 0.93 -2.32
CA ILE A 87 -3.06 0.21 -3.55
C ILE A 87 -4.36 0.80 -4.08
N TRP A 88 -4.41 1.09 -5.38
CA TRP A 88 -5.65 1.37 -6.09
C TRP A 88 -6.11 0.13 -6.88
N LEU A 89 -7.23 -0.48 -6.45
CA LEU A 89 -7.92 -1.50 -7.23
C LEU A 89 -9.13 -0.93 -7.98
N LYS A 90 -9.31 -1.34 -9.22
CA LYS A 90 -10.51 -1.12 -10.01
C LYS A 90 -11.17 -2.46 -10.29
N ASN A 91 -12.36 -2.66 -9.70
CA ASN A 91 -13.10 -3.92 -9.72
C ASN A 91 -12.24 -5.12 -9.23
N GLY A 92 -11.56 -4.95 -8.09
CA GLY A 92 -10.73 -6.00 -7.48
C GLY A 92 -9.39 -6.29 -8.18
N LYS A 93 -8.96 -5.46 -9.15
CA LYS A 93 -7.66 -5.61 -9.83
C LYS A 93 -6.88 -4.31 -9.78
N PRO A 94 -5.53 -4.32 -9.68
CA PRO A 94 -4.73 -3.11 -9.72
C PRO A 94 -5.10 -2.22 -10.91
N ASN A 95 -5.40 -0.95 -10.64
CA ASN A 95 -5.75 0.02 -11.67
C ASN A 95 -4.51 0.32 -12.52
N GLN A 96 -4.40 -0.31 -13.68
CA GLN A 96 -3.31 -0.03 -14.62
C GLN A 96 -3.57 1.34 -15.27
N ILE A 97 -3.03 2.39 -14.65
CA ILE A 97 -2.98 3.76 -15.19
C ILE A 97 -1.80 3.87 -16.16
#